data_AF-A0A7K0J5S3-F1
#
_entry.id   AF-A0A7K0J5S3-F1
#
_cell.length_a   1.000
_cell.length_b   1.000
_cell.length_c   1.000
_cell.angle_alpha   90.00
_cell.angle_beta   90.00
_cell.angle_gamma   90.00
#
_symmetry.space_group_name_H-M   'P 1'
#
loop_
_entity.id
_entity.type
_entity.pdbx_description
1 polymer ?
#
loop_
_entity_poly.entity_id
_entity_poly.type
_entity_poly.pdbx_seq_one_letter_code
_entity_poly.pdbx_strand_id
1 'polypeptide(L)'
;MAEPVLPSAYAYGFVTARAIRAVADSTSADDPYPDGPPVAMDKAVTFRPLETGRIIPGASPEPSIRAQHEDIVADFDANGYLSLNGQRGLWLYTGTWQVSFAAALGWTPYQITVTTDHTTAHPLDLWTAAGWQPPDASAPTVTLLVPATVHDGDVLIRAGNEVSGVPQSAFTGPAGPRGVQGPPGPAGQPSTLTGTGVGRPDMPATLDQAGRTWTASAPIGALWIPTDAPQKTFLWQKLATGWTVVYGDTGIMDVTKRQEYTNFITAADGSLTPTNNIPVTIRRYGNIVCFDASVDHTKTGVSILDKPLPSGFRVRFAFNQLCTNTSINICNMFFNASSSNSNFSGPVASGVRLHAEWITDERWPATL
;
A
#
# COMPACT_ATOMS: atom_id res chain seq x y z
N MET A 1 18.55 47.52 11.95
CA MET A 1 18.29 48.13 10.62
C MET A 1 17.42 47.16 9.86
N ALA A 2 16.33 47.64 9.25
CA ALA A 2 15.49 46.80 8.39
C ALA A 2 16.27 46.50 7.10
N GLU A 3 16.17 45.27 6.61
CA GLU A 3 16.77 44.88 5.34
C GLU A 3 16.18 45.73 4.19
N PRO A 4 16.98 46.10 3.17
CA PRO A 4 16.47 46.79 2.00
C PRO A 4 15.39 45.94 1.32
N VAL A 5 14.24 46.55 1.05
CA VAL A 5 13.14 45.88 0.34
C VAL A 5 13.54 45.68 -1.12
N LEU A 6 13.27 44.49 -1.66
CA LEU A 6 13.46 44.24 -3.08
C LEU A 6 12.63 45.22 -3.94
N PRO A 7 13.14 45.72 -5.07
CA PRO A 7 12.41 46.68 -5.90
C PRO A 7 11.08 46.12 -6.42
N SER A 8 10.09 47.00 -6.66
CA SER A 8 8.74 46.62 -7.13
C SER A 8 8.70 45.91 -8.49
N ALA A 9 9.81 45.88 -9.23
CA ALA A 9 9.97 45.11 -10.46
C ALA A 9 10.01 43.59 -10.21
N TYR A 10 10.18 43.16 -8.96
CA TYR A 10 10.04 41.77 -8.55
C TYR A 10 8.58 41.45 -8.27
N ALA A 11 8.09 40.44 -8.96
CA ALA A 11 6.86 39.76 -8.62
C ALA A 11 7.20 38.41 -8.01
N TYR A 12 6.29 37.85 -7.21
CA TYR A 12 6.54 36.62 -6.46
C TYR A 12 5.45 35.59 -6.70
N GLY A 13 5.82 34.33 -6.55
CA GLY A 13 4.91 33.20 -6.50
C GLY A 13 5.19 32.33 -5.27
N PHE A 14 4.12 31.75 -4.73
CA PHE A 14 4.17 30.91 -3.54
C PHE A 14 4.35 29.43 -3.91
N VAL A 15 5.30 28.77 -3.26
CA VAL A 15 5.71 27.39 -3.54
C VAL A 15 5.50 26.51 -2.32
N THR A 16 4.94 25.32 -2.52
CA THR A 16 4.68 24.34 -1.46
C THR A 16 5.09 22.94 -1.88
N ALA A 17 5.39 22.09 -0.89
CA ALA A 17 5.54 20.66 -1.10
C ALA A 17 5.31 19.92 0.23
N ARG A 18 5.04 18.62 0.15
CA ARG A 18 5.03 17.72 1.31
C ARG A 18 5.71 16.40 1.00
N ALA A 19 6.62 15.97 1.86
CA ALA A 19 7.38 14.73 1.75
C ALA A 19 7.07 13.78 2.91
N ILE A 20 6.71 12.55 2.59
CA ILE A 20 6.54 11.45 3.54
C ILE A 20 7.35 10.25 3.08
N ARG A 21 7.71 9.37 4.01
CA ARG A 21 8.37 8.10 3.69
C ARG A 21 7.30 7.02 3.57
N ALA A 22 7.44 6.12 2.63
CA ALA A 22 6.71 4.85 2.66
C ALA A 22 7.61 3.84 3.38
N VAL A 23 7.37 3.60 4.66
CA VAL A 23 8.13 2.61 5.45
C VAL A 23 7.20 1.52 5.95
N ALA A 24 7.76 0.34 6.19
CA ALA A 24 7.06 -0.68 6.97
C ALA A 24 6.61 -0.09 8.30
N ASP A 25 5.56 -0.68 8.87
CA ASP A 25 4.93 -0.25 10.11
C ASP A 25 5.97 0.17 11.17
N SER A 26 5.87 1.44 11.57
CA SER A 26 6.87 2.13 12.39
C SER A 26 6.36 2.44 13.79
N THR A 27 5.07 2.19 14.05
CA THR A 27 4.42 2.45 15.33
C THR A 27 3.49 1.29 15.69
N SER A 28 3.30 1.01 16.97
CA SER A 28 2.40 -0.07 17.43
C SER A 28 0.91 0.29 17.30
N ALA A 29 0.54 1.22 16.42
CA ALA A 29 -0.86 1.56 16.19
C ALA A 29 -1.46 0.48 15.29
N ASP A 30 -2.53 -0.18 15.75
CA ASP A 30 -3.20 -1.29 15.06
C ASP A 30 -3.77 -0.86 13.69
N ASP A 31 -2.90 -0.83 12.69
CA ASP A 31 -3.15 -0.49 11.31
C ASP A 31 -2.37 -1.51 10.46
N PRO A 32 -3.02 -2.31 9.59
CA PRO A 32 -2.34 -3.33 8.81
C PRO A 32 -1.52 -2.77 7.63
N TYR A 33 -1.40 -1.44 7.49
CA TYR A 33 -0.81 -0.76 6.35
C TYR A 33 0.53 -0.07 6.71
N PRO A 34 1.43 0.09 5.72
CA PRO A 34 2.68 0.82 5.91
C PRO A 34 2.47 2.25 6.39
N ASP A 35 3.28 2.67 7.35
CA ASP A 35 3.26 4.02 7.88
C ASP A 35 3.86 5.04 6.89
N GLY A 36 3.33 6.26 6.98
CA GLY A 36 3.73 7.41 6.20
C GLY A 36 4.49 8.48 7.00
N PRO A 37 5.52 8.16 7.82
CA PRO A 37 6.12 9.14 8.70
C PRO A 37 6.71 10.28 7.87
N PRO A 38 6.61 11.53 8.35
CA PRO A 38 7.10 12.65 7.59
C PRO A 38 8.61 12.61 7.36
N VAL A 39 9.05 13.13 6.22
CA VAL A 39 10.47 13.42 6.00
C VAL A 39 10.78 14.73 6.70
N ALA A 40 11.35 14.69 7.90
CA ALA A 40 11.91 15.86 8.56
C ALA A 40 13.41 15.97 8.24
N MET A 41 13.84 17.08 7.65
CA MET A 41 15.24 17.27 7.24
C MET A 41 15.58 18.75 7.05
N ASP A 42 16.65 19.18 7.70
CA ASP A 42 17.25 20.49 7.47
C ASP A 42 17.96 20.53 6.12
N LYS A 43 17.86 21.65 5.40
CA LYS A 43 18.47 21.89 4.09
C LYS A 43 18.09 20.82 3.06
N ALA A 44 16.82 20.43 3.07
CA ALA A 44 16.27 19.37 2.24
C ALA A 44 16.16 19.75 0.76
N VAL A 45 15.84 21.02 0.46
CA VAL A 45 15.55 21.50 -0.89
C VAL A 45 16.36 22.76 -1.20
N THR A 46 17.05 22.77 -2.33
CA THR A 46 17.78 23.93 -2.84
C THR A 46 17.13 24.43 -4.12
N PHE A 47 16.76 25.70 -4.12
CA PHE A 47 16.25 26.44 -5.28
C PHE A 47 17.37 27.30 -5.84
N ARG A 48 17.85 26.94 -7.03
CA ARG A 48 18.85 27.73 -7.77
C ARG A 48 18.17 28.50 -8.90
N PRO A 49 18.25 29.83 -8.94
CA PRO A 49 17.65 30.59 -10.02
C PRO A 49 18.49 30.47 -11.29
N LEU A 50 17.85 30.33 -12.44
CA LEU A 50 18.57 30.31 -13.73
C LEU A 50 18.99 31.71 -14.16
N GLU A 51 18.21 32.74 -13.81
CA GLU A 51 18.63 34.15 -13.91
C GLU A 51 19.49 34.47 -12.68
N THR A 52 20.79 34.77 -12.83
CA THR A 52 21.72 35.00 -11.71
C THR A 52 21.70 36.43 -11.17
N GLY A 53 20.90 37.32 -11.77
CA GLY A 53 20.64 38.65 -11.28
C GLY A 53 20.03 39.56 -12.34
N ARG A 54 19.51 40.70 -11.89
CA ARG A 54 18.85 41.69 -12.74
C ARG A 54 19.39 43.10 -12.45
N ILE A 55 19.53 43.90 -13.52
CA ILE A 55 19.80 45.33 -13.38
C ILE A 55 18.47 46.07 -13.46
N ILE A 56 18.18 46.87 -12.45
CA ILE A 56 16.96 47.65 -12.31
C ILE A 56 17.36 49.13 -12.45
N PRO A 57 17.02 49.78 -13.57
CA PRO A 57 17.36 51.17 -13.79
C PRO A 57 16.76 52.06 -12.70
N GLY A 58 17.61 52.85 -12.04
CA GLY A 58 17.19 53.89 -11.11
C GLY A 58 16.80 55.16 -11.85
N ALA A 59 15.95 55.98 -11.23
CA ALA A 59 15.73 57.35 -11.67
C ALA A 59 16.57 58.29 -10.81
N SER A 60 17.31 59.20 -11.44
CA SER A 60 18.13 60.19 -10.74
C SER A 60 17.29 60.91 -9.66
N PRO A 61 17.82 61.08 -8.42
CA PRO A 61 19.20 60.88 -7.99
C PRO A 61 19.57 59.45 -7.57
N GLU A 62 18.62 58.51 -7.57
CA GLU A 62 18.86 57.15 -7.09
C GLU A 62 19.65 56.32 -8.12
N PRO A 63 20.71 55.59 -7.69
CA PRO A 63 21.48 54.74 -8.58
C PRO A 63 20.67 53.52 -9.03
N SER A 64 21.01 52.98 -10.19
CA SER A 64 20.50 51.67 -10.62
C SER A 64 20.93 50.56 -9.66
N ILE A 65 20.04 49.60 -9.44
CA ILE A 65 20.26 48.48 -8.53
C ILE A 65 20.67 47.26 -9.33
N ARG A 66 21.76 46.60 -8.94
CA ARG A 66 22.04 45.22 -9.37
C ARG A 66 21.55 44.28 -8.29
N ALA A 67 20.40 43.64 -8.53
CA ALA A 67 19.90 42.60 -7.66
C ALA A 67 20.59 41.28 -8.01
N GLN A 68 21.30 40.70 -7.04
CA GLN A 68 21.89 39.38 -7.16
C GLN A 68 20.88 38.34 -6.73
N HIS A 69 20.82 37.26 -7.50
CA HIS A 69 19.92 36.14 -7.24
C HIS A 69 20.72 35.01 -6.61
N GLU A 70 20.37 34.66 -5.38
CA GLU A 70 21.07 33.62 -4.61
C GLU A 70 20.27 32.32 -4.57
N ASP A 71 20.97 31.24 -4.28
CA ASP A 71 20.35 29.96 -3.98
C ASP A 71 19.54 30.08 -2.68
N ILE A 72 18.30 29.59 -2.68
CA ILE A 72 17.47 29.52 -1.49
C ILE A 72 17.45 28.08 -1.01
N VAL A 73 17.78 27.88 0.26
CA VAL A 73 17.83 26.55 0.89
C VAL A 73 16.71 26.46 1.92
N ALA A 74 15.84 25.46 1.77
CA ALA A 74 14.67 25.23 2.60
C ALA A 74 14.70 23.84 3.23
N ASP A 75 13.93 23.68 4.31
CA ASP A 75 13.82 22.47 5.10
C ASP A 75 12.53 21.71 4.73
N PHE A 76 12.44 20.46 5.19
CA PHE A 76 11.14 19.84 5.46
C PHE A 76 10.91 19.82 6.98
N ASP A 77 9.79 20.40 7.42
CA ASP A 77 9.42 20.49 8.84
C ASP A 77 9.14 19.10 9.47
N ALA A 78 8.86 19.08 10.77
CA ALA A 78 8.55 17.85 11.50
C ALA A 78 7.33 17.08 10.94
N ASN A 79 6.49 17.73 10.12
CA ASN A 79 5.32 17.16 9.47
C ASN A 79 5.54 16.93 7.97
N GLY A 80 6.78 17.11 7.50
CA GLY A 80 7.21 16.86 6.12
C GLY A 80 6.84 17.96 5.15
N TYR A 81 6.36 19.12 5.63
CA TYR A 81 6.03 20.24 4.76
C TYR A 81 7.27 21.06 4.44
N LEU A 82 7.39 21.49 3.18
CA LEU A 82 8.41 22.44 2.77
C LEU A 82 8.31 23.67 3.66
N SER A 83 9.43 24.09 4.23
CA SER A 83 9.46 25.15 5.22
C SER A 83 10.72 25.99 5.06
N LEU A 84 10.57 27.30 5.21
CA LEU A 84 11.68 28.23 5.28
C LEU A 84 11.53 29.04 6.56
N ASN A 85 12.54 28.99 7.44
CA ASN A 85 12.54 29.70 8.73
C ASN A 85 11.30 29.41 9.60
N GLY A 86 10.81 28.17 9.57
CA GLY A 86 9.65 27.73 10.35
C GLY A 86 8.28 28.10 9.75
N GLN A 87 8.24 28.79 8.60
CA GLN A 87 7.00 29.02 7.87
C GLN A 87 6.84 28.01 6.73
N ARG A 88 5.65 27.44 6.62
CA ARG A 88 5.33 26.47 5.56
C ARG A 88 5.18 27.14 4.22
N GLY A 89 5.78 26.52 3.21
CA GLY A 89 5.99 27.08 1.88
C GLY A 89 6.98 28.22 1.89
N LEU A 90 7.28 28.74 0.71
CA LEU A 90 8.12 29.93 0.56
C LEU A 90 7.70 30.74 -0.66
N TRP A 91 8.06 32.01 -0.64
CA TRP A 91 7.90 32.90 -1.78
C TRP A 91 9.19 32.95 -2.58
N LEU A 92 9.09 32.66 -3.87
CA LEU A 92 10.16 32.84 -4.84
C LEU A 92 9.78 33.97 -5.77
N TYR A 93 10.75 34.75 -6.24
CA TYR A 93 10.45 35.67 -7.33
C TYR A 93 10.17 34.91 -8.63
N THR A 94 9.35 35.52 -9.48
CA THR A 94 8.94 34.93 -10.76
C THR A 94 10.14 34.68 -11.66
N GLY A 95 10.18 33.52 -12.29
CA GLY A 95 11.29 33.09 -13.13
C GLY A 95 11.45 31.57 -13.13
N THR A 96 12.46 31.07 -13.82
CA THR A 96 12.79 29.64 -13.84
C THR A 96 13.83 29.31 -12.78
N TRP A 97 13.56 28.25 -12.03
CA TRP A 97 14.40 27.76 -10.94
C TRP A 97 14.73 26.30 -11.16
N GLN A 98 15.98 25.93 -10.92
CA GLN A 98 16.39 24.54 -10.76
C GLN A 98 16.16 24.13 -9.30
N VAL A 99 15.33 23.13 -9.09
CA VAL A 99 15.07 22.52 -7.79
C VAL A 99 15.95 21.30 -7.65
N SER A 100 16.75 21.26 -6.60
CA SER A 100 17.59 20.13 -6.24
C SER A 100 17.28 19.69 -4.81
N PHE A 101 17.51 18.42 -4.52
CA PHE A 101 17.23 17.84 -3.21
C PHE A 101 18.50 17.33 -2.57
N ALA A 102 18.50 17.27 -1.23
CA ALA A 102 19.58 16.64 -0.49
C ALA A 102 19.81 15.21 -1.00
N ALA A 103 21.08 14.81 -1.15
CA ALA A 103 21.43 13.51 -1.72
C ALA A 103 20.76 12.32 -0.99
N ALA A 104 20.53 12.46 0.31
CA ALA A 104 19.85 11.45 1.13
C ALA A 104 18.38 11.21 0.74
N LEU A 105 17.75 12.14 0.01
CA LEU A 105 16.39 11.99 -0.52
C LEU A 105 16.37 11.27 -1.87
N GLY A 106 17.50 11.23 -2.60
CA GLY A 106 17.63 10.49 -3.84
C GLY A 106 16.78 11.00 -5.01
N TRP A 107 16.25 12.22 -4.95
CA TRP A 107 15.42 12.79 -6.02
C TRP A 107 16.24 13.53 -7.06
N THR A 108 15.96 13.25 -8.33
CA THR A 108 16.60 13.91 -9.48
C THR A 108 16.20 15.38 -9.53
N PRO A 109 17.16 16.31 -9.74
CA PRO A 109 16.84 17.72 -9.95
C PRO A 109 15.95 17.96 -11.18
N TYR A 110 15.09 18.95 -11.11
CA TYR A 110 14.26 19.39 -12.23
C TYR A 110 14.04 20.90 -12.19
N GLN A 111 13.44 21.46 -13.25
CA GLN A 111 13.15 22.88 -13.33
C GLN A 111 11.68 23.16 -13.06
N ILE A 112 11.42 24.28 -12.40
CA ILE A 112 10.09 24.85 -12.21
C ILE A 112 10.05 26.27 -12.76
N THR A 113 8.87 26.71 -13.18
CA THR A 113 8.63 28.11 -13.55
C THR A 113 7.68 28.71 -12.52
N VAL A 114 8.09 29.79 -11.88
CA VAL A 114 7.30 30.53 -10.88
C VAL A 114 6.68 31.75 -11.54
N THR A 115 5.36 31.91 -11.42
CA THR A 115 4.59 33.06 -11.92
C THR A 115 3.82 33.73 -10.78
N THR A 116 3.21 34.88 -11.07
CA THR A 116 2.33 35.60 -10.12
C THR A 116 1.02 34.88 -9.81
N ASP A 117 0.64 33.91 -10.65
CA ASP A 117 -0.58 33.14 -10.44
C ASP A 117 -0.45 32.16 -9.27
N HIS A 118 0.80 31.86 -8.87
CA HIS A 118 1.10 31.04 -7.71
C HIS A 118 0.90 31.86 -6.43
N THR A 119 -0.27 31.71 -5.81
CA THR A 119 -0.66 32.43 -4.60
C THR A 119 -0.79 31.48 -3.41
N THR A 120 -1.06 31.97 -2.21
CA THR A 120 -1.36 31.08 -1.07
C THR A 120 -2.61 30.22 -1.27
N ALA A 121 -3.58 30.70 -2.07
CA ALA A 121 -4.79 29.96 -2.41
C ALA A 121 -4.56 28.95 -3.56
N HIS A 122 -3.60 29.25 -4.43
CA HIS A 122 -3.22 28.43 -5.58
C HIS A 122 -1.69 28.28 -5.63
N PRO A 123 -1.08 27.56 -4.66
CA PRO A 123 0.37 27.43 -4.62
C PRO A 123 0.89 26.61 -5.80
N LEU A 124 2.13 26.86 -6.18
CA LEU A 124 2.88 25.91 -7.01
C LEU A 124 3.29 24.72 -6.14
N ASP A 125 2.68 23.57 -6.37
CA ASP A 125 3.08 22.32 -5.75
C ASP A 125 4.25 21.70 -6.53
N LEU A 126 5.40 21.51 -5.85
CA LEU A 126 6.62 20.99 -6.47
C LEU A 126 6.42 19.63 -7.16
N TRP A 127 5.60 18.75 -6.59
CA TRP A 127 5.40 17.41 -7.11
C TRP A 127 4.50 17.42 -8.34
N THR A 128 3.53 18.32 -8.39
CA THR A 128 2.76 18.55 -9.62
C THR A 128 3.63 19.15 -10.73
N ALA A 129 4.56 20.04 -10.36
CA ALA A 129 5.48 20.69 -11.30
C ALA A 129 6.58 19.75 -11.82
N ALA A 130 6.97 18.74 -11.03
CA ALA A 130 7.94 17.72 -11.43
C ALA A 130 7.48 16.88 -12.64
N GLY A 131 6.17 16.91 -12.95
CA GLY A 131 5.58 16.15 -14.04
C GLY A 131 5.67 14.64 -13.83
N TRP A 132 5.40 13.89 -14.90
CA TRP A 132 5.56 12.44 -14.86
C TRP A 132 7.04 12.06 -14.77
N GLN A 133 7.38 11.25 -13.77
CA GLN A 133 8.69 10.64 -13.62
C GLN A 133 8.60 9.15 -14.02
N PRO A 134 9.46 8.66 -14.93
CA PRO A 134 9.49 7.24 -15.27
C PRO A 134 9.79 6.40 -14.02
N PRO A 135 9.04 5.30 -13.78
CA PRO A 135 9.24 4.45 -12.60
C PRO A 135 10.62 3.78 -12.57
N ASP A 136 11.26 3.62 -13.72
CA ASP A 136 12.65 3.21 -13.85
C ASP A 136 13.22 3.68 -15.21
N ALA A 137 14.54 3.55 -15.37
CA ALA A 137 15.24 3.96 -16.59
C ALA A 137 14.85 3.16 -17.87
N SER A 138 14.07 2.07 -17.73
CA SER A 138 13.58 1.25 -18.82
C SER A 138 12.16 1.60 -19.26
N ALA A 139 11.47 2.47 -18.53
CA ALA A 139 10.13 2.91 -18.89
C ALA A 139 10.14 3.60 -20.27
N PRO A 140 9.37 3.09 -21.25
CA PRO A 140 9.39 3.64 -22.60
C PRO A 140 8.79 5.05 -22.58
N THR A 141 9.61 6.05 -22.91
CA THR A 141 9.18 7.43 -23.09
C THR A 141 8.87 7.67 -24.55
N VAL A 142 7.65 8.13 -24.83
CA VAL A 142 7.27 8.58 -26.17
C VAL A 142 7.33 10.09 -26.19
N THR A 143 8.40 10.63 -26.76
CA THR A 143 8.49 12.06 -27.03
C THR A 143 7.68 12.36 -28.28
N LEU A 144 6.60 13.14 -28.14
CA LEU A 144 5.87 13.69 -29.27
C LEU A 144 6.55 14.99 -29.69
N LEU A 145 7.18 14.98 -30.87
CA LEU A 145 7.79 16.18 -31.44
C LEU A 145 6.69 17.09 -31.97
N VAL A 146 6.56 18.27 -31.35
CA VAL A 146 5.70 19.34 -31.87
C VAL A 146 6.49 20.11 -32.93
N PRO A 147 6.05 20.13 -34.20
CA PRO A 147 6.75 20.87 -35.26
C PRO A 147 6.78 22.37 -34.95
N ALA A 148 7.86 23.06 -35.32
CA ALA A 148 7.99 24.52 -35.16
C ALA A 148 6.94 25.32 -35.95
N THR A 149 6.20 24.67 -36.84
CA THR A 149 5.08 25.24 -37.59
C THR A 149 3.78 25.34 -36.78
N VAL A 150 3.74 24.80 -35.56
CA VAL A 150 2.63 24.96 -34.62
C VAL A 150 2.78 26.31 -33.91
N HIS A 151 1.77 27.16 -34.01
CA HIS A 151 1.75 28.45 -33.35
C HIS A 151 1.03 28.36 -32.00
N ASP A 152 1.35 29.30 -31.10
CA ASP A 152 0.64 29.44 -29.84
C ASP A 152 -0.85 29.70 -30.09
N GLY A 153 -1.72 28.88 -29.47
CA GLY A 153 -3.17 28.91 -29.70
C GLY A 153 -3.68 27.95 -30.79
N ASP A 154 -2.80 27.24 -31.50
CA ASP A 154 -3.21 26.15 -32.39
C ASP A 154 -3.68 24.92 -31.58
N VAL A 155 -4.69 24.23 -32.09
CA VAL A 155 -5.14 22.94 -31.57
C VAL A 155 -4.23 21.84 -32.13
N LEU A 156 -3.62 21.06 -31.24
CA LEU A 156 -2.78 19.92 -31.62
C LEU A 156 -3.64 18.72 -32.03
N ILE A 157 -3.47 18.26 -33.27
CA ILE A 157 -4.10 17.05 -33.79
C ILE A 157 -3.03 15.96 -33.87
N ARG A 158 -3.23 14.88 -33.14
CA ARG A 158 -2.31 13.73 -33.13
C ARG A 158 -2.66 12.74 -34.24
N ALA A 159 -1.66 12.37 -35.04
CA ALA A 159 -1.73 11.30 -36.01
C ALA A 159 -0.53 10.35 -35.81
N GLY A 160 -0.75 9.21 -35.14
CA GLY A 160 0.33 8.28 -34.79
C GLY A 160 1.34 8.91 -33.81
N ASN A 161 2.59 9.03 -34.24
CA ASN A 161 3.69 9.65 -33.47
C ASN A 161 3.93 11.12 -33.84
N GLU A 162 3.12 11.68 -34.74
CA GLU A 162 3.22 13.07 -35.18
C GLU A 162 2.06 13.89 -34.61
N VAL A 163 2.30 15.18 -34.44
CA VAL A 163 1.27 16.15 -34.09
C VAL A 163 1.34 17.32 -35.08
N SER A 164 0.18 17.81 -35.51
CA SER A 164 0.06 19.01 -36.33
C SER A 164 -0.75 20.07 -35.59
N GLY A 165 -0.38 21.34 -35.78
CA GLY A 165 -1.11 22.48 -35.26
C GLY A 165 -2.18 22.90 -36.26
N VAL A 166 -3.41 23.05 -35.78
CA VAL A 166 -4.53 23.60 -36.56
C VAL A 166 -4.99 24.88 -35.89
N PRO A 167 -4.99 26.03 -36.60
CA PRO A 167 -5.49 27.28 -36.04
C PRO A 167 -6.89 27.11 -35.48
N GLN A 168 -7.12 27.61 -34.28
CA GLN A 168 -8.43 27.50 -33.62
C GLN A 168 -9.56 28.09 -34.49
N SER A 169 -9.24 29.11 -35.30
CA SER A 169 -10.16 29.73 -36.27
C SER A 169 -10.55 28.83 -37.44
N ALA A 170 -9.80 27.76 -37.73
CA ALA A 170 -10.15 26.80 -38.77
C ALA A 170 -11.31 25.88 -38.34
N PHE A 171 -11.60 25.82 -37.04
CA PHE A 171 -12.80 25.17 -36.52
C PHE A 171 -13.98 26.13 -36.65
N THR A 172 -14.66 26.08 -37.80
CA THR A 172 -15.90 26.83 -38.03
C THR A 172 -17.11 25.94 -37.76
N GLY A 173 -17.89 26.35 -36.77
CA GLY A 173 -19.18 25.75 -36.42
C GLY A 173 -19.81 26.54 -35.28
N PRO A 174 -21.15 26.60 -35.17
CA PRO A 174 -21.76 27.00 -33.92
C PRO A 174 -21.15 26.13 -32.81
N ALA A 175 -20.91 26.71 -31.63
CA ALA A 175 -20.53 25.93 -30.46
C ALA A 175 -21.48 24.73 -30.41
N GLY A 176 -20.93 23.52 -30.53
CA GLY A 176 -21.75 22.31 -30.47
C GLY A 176 -22.58 22.40 -29.19
N PRO A 177 -23.84 21.92 -29.20
CA PRO A 177 -24.61 21.85 -27.96
C PRO A 177 -23.70 21.24 -26.90
N ARG A 178 -23.65 21.86 -25.70
CA ARG A 178 -22.84 21.38 -24.58
C ARG A 178 -22.97 19.87 -24.58
N GLY A 179 -21.87 19.18 -24.90
CA GLY A 179 -21.90 17.73 -25.00
C GLY A 179 -22.56 17.24 -23.73
N VAL A 180 -23.57 16.37 -23.85
CA VAL A 180 -24.02 15.60 -22.71
C VAL A 180 -22.75 15.09 -22.05
N GLN A 181 -22.62 15.27 -20.72
CA GLN A 181 -21.50 14.72 -19.97
C GLN A 181 -21.27 13.32 -20.53
N GLY A 182 -20.09 13.11 -21.12
CA GLY A 182 -19.80 11.83 -21.74
C GLY A 182 -20.13 10.74 -20.71
N PRO A 183 -20.66 9.58 -21.12
CA PRO A 183 -20.76 8.48 -20.18
C PRO A 183 -19.41 8.37 -19.47
N PRO A 184 -19.40 8.14 -18.14
CA PRO A 184 -18.16 7.95 -17.40
C PRO A 184 -17.19 7.16 -18.26
N GLY A 185 -15.95 7.65 -18.39
CA GLY A 185 -14.94 6.99 -19.22
C GLY A 185 -14.97 5.49 -18.94
N PRO A 186 -14.76 4.62 -19.96
CA PRO A 186 -14.77 3.18 -19.73
C PRO A 186 -13.92 2.88 -18.51
N ALA A 187 -14.43 2.04 -17.61
CA ALA A 187 -13.68 1.62 -16.43
C ALA A 187 -12.25 1.33 -16.87
N GLY A 188 -11.26 1.93 -16.19
CA GLY A 188 -9.86 1.78 -16.55
C GLY A 188 -9.58 0.30 -16.80
N GLN A 189 -8.82 -0.01 -17.85
CA GLN A 189 -8.58 -1.41 -18.22
C GLN A 189 -8.17 -2.18 -16.96
N PRO A 190 -8.81 -3.33 -16.67
CA PRO A 190 -8.43 -4.13 -15.52
C PRO A 190 -6.92 -4.34 -15.57
N SER A 191 -6.24 -3.98 -14.48
CA SER A 191 -4.81 -4.23 -14.36
C SER A 191 -4.53 -5.67 -14.79
N THR A 192 -3.65 -5.88 -15.77
CA THR A 192 -3.21 -7.24 -16.12
C THR A 192 -2.48 -7.89 -14.96
N LEU A 193 -2.07 -7.11 -13.96
CA LEU A 193 -1.38 -7.55 -12.75
C LEU A 193 -2.31 -7.65 -11.54
N THR A 194 -3.59 -7.29 -11.63
CA THR A 194 -4.50 -7.37 -10.47
C THR A 194 -5.90 -7.74 -10.89
N GLY A 195 -6.35 -8.91 -10.46
CA GLY A 195 -7.70 -9.41 -10.66
C GLY A 195 -8.44 -9.56 -9.33
N THR A 196 -9.75 -9.39 -9.37
CA THR A 196 -10.65 -9.64 -8.25
C THR A 196 -11.84 -10.44 -8.74
N GLY A 197 -12.35 -11.37 -7.93
CA GLY A 197 -13.54 -12.14 -8.29
C GLY A 197 -13.90 -13.19 -7.26
N VAL A 198 -14.91 -14.02 -7.56
CA VAL A 198 -15.32 -15.13 -6.70
C VAL A 198 -14.31 -16.26 -6.82
N GLY A 199 -14.03 -16.95 -5.72
CA GLY A 199 -13.24 -18.17 -5.67
C GLY A 199 -11.72 -17.96 -5.64
N ARG A 200 -11.03 -19.09 -5.67
CA ARG A 200 -9.57 -19.18 -5.56
C ARG A 200 -8.90 -19.58 -6.87
N PRO A 201 -7.76 -18.97 -7.20
CA PRO A 201 -7.08 -19.21 -8.48
C PRO A 201 -6.31 -20.53 -8.52
N ASP A 202 -6.02 -21.13 -7.37
CA ASP A 202 -5.46 -22.49 -7.28
C ASP A 202 -6.53 -23.60 -7.34
N MET A 203 -7.81 -23.23 -7.24
CA MET A 203 -8.96 -24.12 -7.35
C MET A 203 -9.91 -23.60 -8.44
N PRO A 204 -9.62 -23.78 -9.74
CA PRO A 204 -10.38 -23.16 -10.82
C PRO A 204 -11.88 -23.46 -10.83
N ALA A 205 -12.31 -24.57 -10.24
CA ALA A 205 -13.73 -24.92 -10.07
C ALA A 205 -14.49 -23.97 -9.12
N THR A 206 -13.79 -23.27 -8.23
CA THR A 206 -14.38 -22.28 -7.30
C THR A 206 -14.53 -20.90 -7.93
N LEU A 207 -13.80 -20.61 -9.01
CA LEU A 207 -13.87 -19.33 -9.71
C LEU A 207 -15.15 -19.23 -10.54
N ASP A 208 -15.67 -18.01 -10.70
CA ASP A 208 -16.68 -17.73 -11.74
C ASP A 208 -16.05 -17.74 -13.15
N GLN A 209 -16.87 -17.57 -14.19
CA GLN A 209 -16.38 -17.60 -15.57
C GLN A 209 -15.34 -16.52 -15.87
N ALA A 210 -15.54 -15.30 -15.34
CA ALA A 210 -14.63 -14.19 -15.57
C ALA A 210 -13.29 -14.40 -14.86
N GLY A 211 -13.34 -14.87 -13.61
CA GLY A 211 -12.18 -15.23 -12.82
C GLY A 211 -11.39 -16.39 -13.44
N ARG A 212 -12.05 -17.43 -13.95
CA ARG A 212 -11.37 -18.51 -14.69
C ARG A 212 -10.62 -17.98 -15.91
N THR A 213 -11.26 -17.13 -16.70
CA THR A 213 -10.63 -16.56 -17.90
C THR A 213 -9.43 -15.69 -17.55
N TRP A 214 -9.56 -14.83 -16.53
CA TRP A 214 -8.48 -13.93 -16.12
C TRP A 214 -7.31 -14.68 -15.46
N THR A 215 -7.57 -15.56 -14.49
CA THR A 215 -6.52 -16.29 -13.76
C THR A 215 -5.72 -17.27 -14.64
N ALA A 216 -6.30 -17.71 -15.75
CA ALA A 216 -5.64 -18.52 -16.76
C ALA A 216 -4.69 -17.70 -17.64
N SER A 217 -5.02 -16.44 -17.96
CA SER A 217 -4.21 -15.57 -18.82
C SER A 217 -3.29 -14.61 -18.04
N ALA A 218 -3.42 -14.55 -16.72
CA ALA A 218 -2.64 -13.66 -15.86
C ALA A 218 -1.12 -13.94 -15.96
N PRO A 219 -0.28 -12.91 -16.13
CA PRO A 219 1.17 -13.05 -16.16
C PRO A 219 1.75 -13.45 -14.79
N ILE A 220 2.99 -13.96 -14.78
CA ILE A 220 3.74 -14.18 -13.54
C ILE A 220 3.90 -12.84 -12.81
N GLY A 221 3.70 -12.85 -11.50
CA GLY A 221 3.68 -11.67 -10.63
C GLY A 221 2.28 -11.08 -10.44
N ALA A 222 1.28 -11.47 -11.24
CA ALA A 222 -0.09 -10.99 -11.10
C ALA A 222 -0.71 -11.39 -9.76
N LEU A 223 -1.56 -10.52 -9.23
CA LEU A 223 -2.26 -10.67 -7.96
C LEU A 223 -3.73 -11.01 -8.16
N TRP A 224 -4.28 -11.88 -7.32
CA TRP A 224 -5.70 -12.21 -7.27
C TRP A 224 -6.27 -12.05 -5.86
N ILE A 225 -7.38 -11.30 -5.76
CA ILE A 225 -8.07 -11.04 -4.49
C ILE A 225 -9.48 -11.64 -4.57
N PRO A 226 -9.77 -12.73 -3.83
CA PRO A 226 -11.11 -13.29 -3.74
C PRO A 226 -12.07 -12.31 -3.07
N THR A 227 -13.31 -12.24 -3.59
CA THR A 227 -14.37 -11.35 -3.09
C THR A 227 -15.38 -12.05 -2.18
N ASP A 228 -15.40 -13.38 -2.22
CA ASP A 228 -16.28 -14.29 -1.50
C ASP A 228 -15.59 -15.01 -0.33
N ALA A 229 -14.28 -14.84 -0.18
CA ALA A 229 -13.55 -15.43 0.93
C ALA A 229 -13.96 -14.77 2.26
N PRO A 230 -14.26 -15.55 3.32
CA PRO A 230 -14.56 -15.01 4.64
C PRO A 230 -13.43 -14.09 5.11
N GLN A 231 -13.69 -12.78 5.20
CA GLN A 231 -12.73 -11.76 5.68
C GLN A 231 -11.55 -11.40 4.74
N LYS A 232 -11.74 -11.31 3.41
CA LYS A 232 -10.67 -10.85 2.46
C LYS A 232 -9.34 -11.61 2.66
N THR A 233 -9.47 -12.89 2.94
CA THR A 233 -8.51 -13.74 3.64
C THR A 233 -7.19 -13.92 2.92
N PHE A 234 -7.18 -13.85 1.59
CA PHE A 234 -6.08 -14.32 0.76
C PHE A 234 -5.73 -13.32 -0.33
N LEU A 235 -4.49 -12.84 -0.34
CA LEU A 235 -3.87 -12.27 -1.53
C LEU A 235 -3.08 -13.39 -2.21
N TRP A 236 -3.45 -13.69 -3.44
CA TRP A 236 -2.76 -14.69 -4.26
C TRP A 236 -1.80 -14.00 -5.21
N GLN A 237 -0.63 -14.59 -5.46
CA GLN A 237 0.30 -14.18 -6.50
C GLN A 237 0.55 -15.34 -7.48
N LYS A 238 0.58 -15.04 -8.76
CA LYS A 238 0.99 -15.97 -9.81
C LYS A 238 2.50 -16.13 -9.79
N LEU A 239 3.00 -17.33 -9.51
CA LEU A 239 4.38 -17.73 -9.73
C LEU A 239 4.49 -18.62 -10.97
N ALA A 240 5.71 -18.89 -11.40
CA ALA A 240 6.00 -19.86 -12.47
C ALA A 240 5.45 -21.26 -12.16
N THR A 241 5.38 -21.63 -10.88
CA THR A 241 4.93 -22.93 -10.38
C THR A 241 3.41 -23.01 -10.15
N GLY A 242 2.68 -21.90 -10.27
CA GLY A 242 1.25 -21.84 -10.01
C GLY A 242 0.86 -20.63 -9.15
N TRP A 243 -0.37 -20.62 -8.65
CA TRP A 243 -0.86 -19.59 -7.75
C TRP A 243 -0.49 -19.92 -6.30
N THR A 244 0.09 -18.96 -5.59
CA THR A 244 0.42 -19.08 -4.16
C THR A 244 -0.23 -17.96 -3.36
N VAL A 245 -0.53 -18.20 -2.09
CA VAL A 245 -0.93 -17.14 -1.17
C VAL A 245 0.32 -16.38 -0.72
N VAL A 246 0.32 -15.06 -0.86
CA VAL A 246 1.38 -14.15 -0.40
C VAL A 246 0.98 -13.35 0.84
N TYR A 247 -0.31 -13.18 1.07
CA TYR A 247 -0.86 -12.67 2.32
C TYR A 247 -2.09 -13.52 2.66
N GLY A 248 -2.13 -14.11 3.85
CA GLY A 248 -3.18 -15.04 4.22
C GLY A 248 -3.53 -14.90 5.69
N ASP A 249 -4.79 -14.63 6.00
CA ASP A 249 -5.29 -14.56 7.37
C ASP A 249 -6.75 -15.01 7.44
N THR A 250 -7.01 -16.18 8.02
CA THR A 250 -8.40 -16.68 8.23
C THR A 250 -9.23 -15.79 9.15
N GLY A 251 -8.57 -14.86 9.85
CA GLY A 251 -9.06 -14.28 11.08
C GLY A 251 -9.35 -15.32 12.14
N ILE A 252 -9.88 -14.86 13.27
CA ILE A 252 -10.30 -15.75 14.35
C ILE A 252 -11.63 -16.38 13.95
N MET A 253 -11.62 -17.69 13.72
CA MET A 253 -12.81 -18.46 13.39
C MET A 253 -13.36 -19.12 14.65
N ASP A 254 -14.63 -18.87 14.96
CA ASP A 254 -15.38 -19.69 15.91
C ASP A 254 -15.77 -21.00 15.24
N VAL A 255 -15.11 -22.08 15.65
CA VAL A 255 -15.31 -23.43 15.10
C VAL A 255 -16.03 -24.35 16.10
N THR A 256 -16.64 -23.79 17.14
CA THR A 256 -17.32 -24.54 18.21
C THR A 256 -18.41 -25.49 17.71
N LYS A 257 -19.08 -25.14 16.61
CA LYS A 257 -20.15 -25.94 16.01
C LYS A 257 -19.68 -26.80 14.81
N ARG A 258 -18.39 -26.75 14.49
CA ARG A 258 -17.83 -27.44 13.32
C ARG A 258 -17.16 -28.73 13.75
N GLN A 259 -17.84 -29.84 13.48
CA GLN A 259 -17.44 -31.17 13.95
C GLN A 259 -16.02 -31.53 13.52
N GLU A 260 -15.59 -31.10 12.33
CA GLU A 260 -14.24 -31.37 11.84
C GLU A 260 -13.13 -30.73 12.70
N TYR A 261 -13.43 -29.65 13.44
CA TYR A 261 -12.49 -29.01 14.37
C TYR A 261 -12.70 -29.52 15.80
N THR A 262 -13.93 -29.73 16.25
CA THR A 262 -14.17 -30.21 17.62
C THR A 262 -13.77 -31.67 17.81
N ASN A 263 -13.82 -32.49 16.76
CA ASN A 263 -13.37 -33.88 16.82
C ASN A 263 -11.85 -34.00 17.01
N PHE A 264 -11.09 -32.97 16.64
CA PHE A 264 -9.65 -32.91 16.91
C PHE A 264 -9.36 -32.81 18.42
N ILE A 265 -10.26 -32.23 19.21
CA ILE A 265 -10.13 -32.13 20.68
C ILE A 265 -11.13 -33.04 21.41
N THR A 266 -11.63 -34.07 20.73
CA THR A 266 -12.51 -35.09 21.29
C THR A 266 -11.86 -36.45 21.16
N ALA A 267 -11.84 -37.24 22.23
CA ALA A 267 -11.38 -38.62 22.16
C ALA A 267 -12.51 -39.54 21.70
N ALA A 268 -12.18 -40.55 20.87
CA ALA A 268 -13.18 -41.48 20.34
C ALA A 268 -13.90 -42.30 21.42
N ASP A 269 -13.24 -42.50 22.58
CA ASP A 269 -13.80 -43.18 23.76
C ASP A 269 -14.57 -42.23 24.69
N GLY A 270 -14.74 -40.96 24.32
CA GLY A 270 -15.39 -39.92 25.14
C GLY A 270 -14.58 -39.47 26.36
N SER A 271 -13.31 -39.89 26.47
CA SER A 271 -12.49 -39.54 27.64
C SER A 271 -11.98 -38.10 27.64
N LEU A 272 -12.03 -37.42 26.49
CA LEU A 272 -11.73 -36.00 26.33
C LEU A 272 -12.85 -35.39 25.49
N THR A 273 -13.42 -34.27 25.95
CA THR A 273 -14.46 -33.53 25.22
C THR A 273 -14.26 -32.02 25.38
N PRO A 274 -14.68 -31.18 24.43
CA PRO A 274 -14.70 -29.73 24.61
C PRO A 274 -15.57 -29.34 25.81
N THR A 275 -15.10 -28.42 26.64
CA THR A 275 -15.90 -27.86 27.74
C THR A 275 -17.05 -27.05 27.17
N ASN A 276 -18.26 -27.25 27.71
CA ASN A 276 -19.42 -26.46 27.32
C ASN A 276 -19.23 -24.97 27.63
N ASN A 277 -19.77 -24.09 26.77
CA ASN A 277 -19.78 -22.62 26.91
C ASN A 277 -18.44 -21.90 26.72
N ILE A 278 -17.38 -22.60 26.30
CA ILE A 278 -16.13 -21.97 25.89
C ILE A 278 -15.95 -22.19 24.39
N PRO A 279 -15.84 -21.12 23.59
CA PRO A 279 -15.62 -21.26 22.17
C PRO A 279 -14.33 -22.02 21.86
N VAL A 280 -14.37 -22.85 20.82
CA VAL A 280 -13.18 -23.38 20.17
C VAL A 280 -12.86 -22.42 19.04
N THR A 281 -11.68 -21.82 19.07
CA THR A 281 -11.26 -20.86 18.04
C THR A 281 -9.96 -21.26 17.39
N ILE A 282 -9.87 -20.97 16.10
CA ILE A 282 -8.65 -21.21 15.32
C ILE A 282 -8.42 -20.05 14.36
N ARG A 283 -7.16 -19.66 14.20
CA ARG A 283 -6.71 -18.68 13.20
C ARG A 283 -5.46 -19.21 12.52
N ARG A 284 -5.36 -19.04 11.20
CA ARG A 284 -4.11 -19.18 10.48
C ARG A 284 -3.72 -17.82 9.88
N TYR A 285 -2.56 -17.31 10.27
CA TYR A 285 -1.94 -16.11 9.72
C TYR A 285 -0.58 -16.48 9.09
N GLY A 286 -0.49 -16.38 7.76
CA GLY A 286 0.62 -16.92 7.00
C GLY A 286 0.80 -18.42 7.25
N ASN A 287 1.93 -18.79 7.83
CA ASN A 287 2.25 -20.17 8.20
C ASN A 287 2.07 -20.46 9.70
N ILE A 288 1.58 -19.50 10.48
CA ILE A 288 1.34 -19.68 11.91
C ILE A 288 -0.14 -20.01 12.11
N VAL A 289 -0.41 -21.01 12.93
CA VAL A 289 -1.76 -21.37 13.39
C VAL A 289 -1.82 -21.12 14.89
N CYS A 290 -2.86 -20.41 15.33
CA CYS A 290 -3.24 -20.24 16.72
C CYS A 290 -4.53 -21.01 16.97
N PHE A 291 -4.56 -21.79 18.04
CA PHE A 291 -5.72 -22.58 18.44
C PHE A 291 -5.99 -22.43 19.93
N ASP A 292 -7.25 -22.15 20.25
CA ASP A 292 -7.72 -21.97 21.61
C ASP A 292 -8.93 -22.85 21.86
N ALA A 293 -8.89 -23.58 22.97
CA ALA A 293 -10.00 -24.41 23.42
C ALA A 293 -9.98 -24.57 24.95
N SER A 294 -11.08 -25.11 25.47
CA SER A 294 -11.13 -25.72 26.79
C SER A 294 -11.65 -27.14 26.66
N VAL A 295 -11.08 -28.06 27.41
CA VAL A 295 -11.45 -29.48 27.38
C VAL A 295 -11.68 -30.03 28.79
N ASP A 296 -12.56 -31.02 28.87
CA ASP A 296 -12.82 -31.84 30.03
C ASP A 296 -12.26 -33.24 29.79
N HIS A 297 -11.34 -33.66 30.67
CA HIS A 297 -10.68 -34.96 30.66
C HIS A 297 -11.23 -35.82 31.81
N THR A 298 -11.81 -36.97 31.48
CA THR A 298 -12.60 -37.78 32.42
C THR A 298 -11.87 -39.00 32.96
N LYS A 299 -10.61 -39.23 32.55
CA LYS A 299 -9.76 -40.31 33.06
C LYS A 299 -8.34 -39.83 33.37
N THR A 300 -7.57 -40.63 34.09
CA THR A 300 -6.13 -40.44 34.22
C THR A 300 -5.41 -41.25 33.14
N GLY A 301 -4.39 -40.68 32.52
CA GLY A 301 -3.59 -41.35 31.48
C GLY A 301 -3.72 -40.66 30.14
N VAL A 302 -3.84 -41.44 29.05
CA VAL A 302 -3.82 -40.95 27.66
C VAL A 302 -5.19 -41.12 26.99
N SER A 303 -5.62 -40.09 26.30
CA SER A 303 -6.80 -40.02 25.43
C SER A 303 -6.36 -39.79 23.99
N ILE A 304 -6.65 -40.75 23.10
CA ILE A 304 -6.37 -40.60 21.67
C ILE A 304 -7.53 -39.86 21.01
N LEU A 305 -7.20 -38.80 20.29
CA LEU A 305 -8.19 -37.93 19.65
C LEU A 305 -8.78 -38.64 18.43
N ASP A 306 -10.06 -38.40 18.14
CA ASP A 306 -10.82 -39.13 17.12
C ASP A 306 -10.32 -38.80 15.69
N LYS A 307 -10.04 -37.52 15.43
CA LYS A 307 -9.61 -37.03 14.12
C LYS A 307 -8.30 -36.22 14.20
N PRO A 308 -7.50 -36.22 13.12
CA PRO A 308 -6.42 -35.25 12.99
C PRO A 308 -6.99 -33.85 12.81
N LEU A 309 -6.13 -32.83 12.98
CA LEU A 309 -6.46 -31.46 12.60
C LEU A 309 -6.94 -31.41 11.13
N PRO A 310 -7.89 -30.52 10.80
CA PRO A 310 -8.28 -30.28 9.41
C PRO A 310 -7.11 -29.88 8.52
N SER A 311 -7.19 -30.28 7.24
CA SER A 311 -6.20 -29.91 6.23
C SER A 311 -6.10 -28.39 6.12
N GLY A 312 -4.86 -27.88 6.08
CA GLY A 312 -4.53 -26.46 6.10
C GLY A 312 -4.24 -25.91 7.50
N PHE A 313 -4.45 -26.70 8.56
CA PHE A 313 -4.14 -26.33 9.94
C PHE A 313 -3.22 -27.32 10.65
N ARG A 314 -2.80 -28.43 10.01
CA ARG A 314 -1.97 -29.44 10.68
C ARG A 314 -0.58 -28.92 10.97
N VAL A 315 0.00 -29.46 12.04
CA VAL A 315 1.33 -29.08 12.52
C VAL A 315 2.40 -29.63 11.60
N ARG A 316 3.43 -28.83 11.31
CA ARG A 316 4.59 -29.23 10.50
C ARG A 316 5.48 -30.25 11.20
N PHE A 317 5.72 -30.03 12.49
CA PHE A 317 6.49 -30.91 13.36
C PHE A 317 5.67 -31.23 14.59
N ALA A 318 5.77 -32.48 15.06
CA ALA A 318 5.06 -32.89 16.25
C ALA A 318 5.64 -32.19 17.49
N PHE A 319 4.77 -31.77 18.41
CA PHE A 319 5.19 -31.08 19.63
C PHE A 319 4.22 -31.32 20.79
N ASN A 320 4.67 -30.97 21.99
CA ASN A 320 3.90 -31.05 23.22
C ASN A 320 3.50 -29.64 23.67
N GLN A 321 2.21 -29.46 23.96
CA GLN A 321 1.68 -28.25 24.57
C GLN A 321 1.22 -28.54 26.00
N LEU A 322 1.81 -27.85 26.97
CA LEU A 322 1.33 -27.90 28.34
C LEU A 322 -0.01 -27.17 28.45
N CYS A 323 -0.95 -27.82 29.12
CA CYS A 323 -2.31 -27.32 29.33
C CYS A 323 -2.58 -27.27 30.83
N THR A 324 -3.27 -26.24 31.30
CA THR A 324 -3.56 -26.09 32.73
C THR A 324 -5.00 -25.67 32.98
N ASN A 325 -5.51 -25.93 34.17
CA ASN A 325 -6.76 -25.35 34.65
C ASN A 325 -6.51 -24.50 35.91
N THR A 326 -7.55 -23.81 36.40
CA THR A 326 -7.48 -22.98 37.61
C THR A 326 -7.15 -23.76 38.88
N SER A 327 -7.30 -25.09 38.86
CA SER A 327 -6.93 -25.99 39.96
C SER A 327 -5.48 -26.50 39.86
N ILE A 328 -4.66 -25.96 38.97
CA ILE A 328 -3.23 -26.31 38.78
C ILE A 328 -3.04 -27.77 38.34
N ASN A 329 -4.06 -28.41 37.75
CA ASN A 329 -3.85 -29.67 37.06
C ASN A 329 -3.03 -29.40 35.81
N ILE A 330 -1.87 -30.06 35.68
CA ILE A 330 -1.02 -30.00 34.50
C ILE A 330 -1.35 -31.18 33.60
N CYS A 331 -1.81 -30.87 32.40
CA CYS A 331 -2.05 -31.82 31.32
C CYS A 331 -1.12 -31.51 30.14
N ASN A 332 -1.05 -32.42 29.19
CA ASN A 332 -0.25 -32.28 27.99
C ASN A 332 -1.05 -32.66 26.76
N MET A 333 -1.03 -31.80 25.75
CA MET A 333 -1.55 -32.07 24.42
C MET A 333 -0.38 -32.34 23.48
N PHE A 334 -0.24 -33.58 23.02
CA PHE A 334 0.72 -33.93 21.98
C PHE A 334 0.08 -33.75 20.61
N PHE A 335 0.52 -32.72 19.90
CA PHE A 335 0.14 -32.49 18.51
C PHE A 335 1.01 -33.35 17.59
N ASN A 336 0.38 -34.24 16.85
CA ASN A 336 1.06 -35.10 15.89
C ASN A 336 1.11 -34.44 14.51
N ALA A 337 2.21 -34.64 13.78
CA ALA A 337 2.37 -34.09 12.45
C ALA A 337 1.49 -34.81 11.42
N SER A 338 1.20 -34.12 10.32
CA SER A 338 0.45 -34.64 9.17
C SER A 338 -0.98 -35.11 9.52
N SER A 339 -1.44 -36.21 8.93
CA SER A 339 -2.79 -36.78 9.10
C SER A 339 -2.91 -37.73 10.29
N SER A 340 -1.93 -37.75 11.19
CA SER A 340 -1.93 -38.65 12.36
C SER A 340 -2.72 -38.06 13.52
N ASN A 341 -3.38 -38.93 14.29
CA ASN A 341 -4.14 -38.48 15.46
C ASN A 341 -3.19 -37.98 16.55
N SER A 342 -3.59 -36.89 17.17
CA SER A 342 -2.94 -36.32 18.35
C SER A 342 -3.45 -37.03 19.61
N ASN A 343 -2.84 -36.75 20.76
CA ASN A 343 -3.30 -37.30 22.03
C ASN A 343 -3.21 -36.27 23.15
N PHE A 344 -4.06 -36.45 24.15
CA PHE A 344 -4.07 -35.67 25.37
C PHE A 344 -3.72 -36.58 26.54
N SER A 345 -2.90 -36.10 27.48
CA SER A 345 -2.53 -36.85 28.66
C SER A 345 -2.56 -36.00 29.93
N GLY A 346 -2.95 -36.62 31.04
CA GLY A 346 -3.05 -35.92 32.32
C GLY A 346 -3.96 -36.63 33.32
N PRO A 347 -4.23 -35.99 34.48
CA PRO A 347 -5.23 -36.44 35.43
C PRO A 347 -6.66 -36.15 34.93
N VAL A 348 -7.65 -36.64 35.68
CA VAL A 348 -9.05 -36.18 35.56
C VAL A 348 -9.11 -34.69 35.89
N ALA A 349 -9.57 -33.87 34.95
CA ALA A 349 -9.65 -32.42 35.11
C ALA A 349 -10.72 -31.84 34.18
N SER A 350 -11.45 -30.85 34.67
CA SER A 350 -12.40 -30.07 33.87
C SER A 350 -11.88 -28.65 33.64
N GLY A 351 -12.29 -28.05 32.53
CA GLY A 351 -11.95 -26.68 32.15
C GLY A 351 -10.47 -26.49 31.87
N VAL A 352 -9.79 -27.52 31.33
CA VAL A 352 -8.36 -27.43 31.01
C VAL A 352 -8.20 -26.55 29.77
N ARG A 353 -7.47 -25.45 29.93
CA ARG A 353 -7.21 -24.49 28.86
C ARG A 353 -6.08 -24.99 27.97
N LEU A 354 -6.37 -25.01 26.68
CA LEU A 354 -5.43 -25.31 25.62
C LEU A 354 -5.30 -24.05 24.77
N HIS A 355 -4.12 -23.44 24.81
CA HIS A 355 -3.68 -22.44 23.85
C HIS A 355 -2.43 -23.00 23.19
N ALA A 356 -2.42 -23.07 21.87
CA ALA A 356 -1.32 -23.63 21.12
C ALA A 356 -1.06 -22.80 19.86
N GLU A 357 0.22 -22.54 19.60
CA GLU A 357 0.70 -21.90 18.38
C GLU A 357 1.69 -22.80 17.69
N TRP A 358 1.55 -22.97 16.37
CA TRP A 358 2.47 -23.79 15.59
C TRP A 358 2.62 -23.32 14.15
N ILE A 359 3.65 -23.86 13.51
CA ILE A 359 3.90 -23.64 12.08
C ILE A 359 3.25 -24.75 11.26
N THR A 360 2.60 -24.39 10.16
CA THR A 360 2.10 -25.29 9.12
C THR A 360 2.76 -24.96 7.77
N ASP A 361 3.06 -25.98 6.97
CA ASP A 361 3.46 -25.86 5.57
C ASP A 361 2.38 -26.41 4.61
N GLU A 362 1.21 -26.76 5.14
CA GLU A 362 0.11 -27.24 4.31
C GLU A 362 -0.47 -26.12 3.45
N ARG A 363 -0.99 -26.51 2.29
CA ARG A 363 -1.80 -25.62 1.45
C ARG A 363 -2.94 -25.03 2.25
N TRP A 364 -3.34 -23.82 1.89
CA TRP A 364 -4.46 -23.15 2.55
C TRP A 364 -5.74 -23.98 2.48
N PRO A 365 -6.49 -24.09 3.59
CA PRO A 365 -7.71 -24.90 3.69
C PRO A 365 -8.68 -24.54 2.59
N ALA A 366 -9.29 -25.54 1.95
CA ALA A 366 -10.23 -25.34 0.85
C ALA A 366 -11.53 -24.68 1.30
N THR A 367 -11.90 -24.86 2.57
CA THR A 367 -13.09 -24.30 3.21
C THR A 367 -12.71 -23.67 4.54
N LEU A 368 -13.29 -22.50 4.82
CA LEU A 368 -13.18 -21.78 6.09
C LEU A 368 -14.51 -21.71 6.80
#